data_AF-A0A3D3MUY5-F1
#
_entry.id   AF-A0A3D3MUY5-F1
#
_cell.length_a   1.000
_cell.length_b   1.000
_cell.length_c   1.000
_cell.angle_alpha   90.00
_cell.angle_beta   90.00
_cell.angle_gamma   90.00
#
_symmetry.space_group_name_H-M   'P 1'
#
loop_
_entity.id
_entity.type
_entity.pdbx_description
1 polymer ?
#
loop_
_entity_poly.entity_id
_entity_poly.type
_entity_poly.pdbx_seq_one_letter_code
_entity_poly.pdbx_strand_id
1 'polypeptide(L)'
;ITRQRARPAMDVNVEEVCPTCLGTGKIKSSILFTDQLENKIDQLVNKIGIKQFTLHVHPYVAAYINQGMISMKRRWQIKYGLGVRIIPSQKLAFLQYEFYDKKGHFIDMREEVESKN
;
A
#
# COMPACT_ATOMS: atom_id res chain seq x y z
N ILE A 1 7.58 44.38 -42.59
CA ILE A 1 7.22 44.90 -41.25
C ILE A 1 6.12 44.01 -40.68
N THR A 2 6.38 43.44 -39.49
CA THR A 2 5.46 42.82 -38.50
C THR A 2 4.54 41.68 -38.97
N ARG A 3 4.48 40.52 -38.31
CA ARG A 3 4.36 40.33 -36.86
C ARG A 3 4.79 38.89 -36.50
N GLN A 4 5.79 38.75 -35.64
CA GLN A 4 6.23 37.46 -35.11
C GLN A 4 5.27 37.04 -33.98
N ARG A 5 4.77 35.80 -34.01
CA ARG A 5 3.92 35.26 -32.95
C ARG A 5 4.80 34.60 -31.90
N ALA A 6 5.25 35.36 -30.92
CA ALA A 6 5.78 34.80 -29.69
C ALA A 6 4.59 34.30 -28.85
N ARG A 7 4.36 32.98 -28.86
CA ARG A 7 3.77 32.31 -27.71
C ARG A 7 4.81 31.32 -27.22
N PRO A 8 5.44 31.53 -26.05
CA PRO A 8 5.93 30.39 -25.32
C PRO A 8 4.69 29.58 -24.96
N ALA A 9 4.48 28.45 -25.63
CA ALA A 9 3.73 27.38 -25.01
C ALA A 9 4.59 26.98 -23.81
N MET A 10 4.18 27.44 -22.64
CA MET A 10 4.59 26.81 -21.41
C MET A 10 4.08 25.38 -21.52
N ASP A 11 4.94 24.48 -21.99
CA ASP A 11 4.84 23.05 -21.71
C ASP A 11 5.17 22.89 -20.21
N VAL A 12 4.34 23.53 -19.37
CA VAL A 12 4.24 23.14 -17.98
C VAL A 12 3.48 21.84 -18.12
N ASN A 13 4.24 20.77 -18.10
CA ASN A 13 3.75 19.43 -17.96
C ASN A 13 3.01 19.37 -16.60
N VAL A 14 1.79 19.92 -16.55
CA VAL A 14 0.81 19.65 -15.50
C VAL A 14 0.21 18.29 -15.83
N GLU A 15 1.08 17.29 -15.90
CA GLU A 15 0.67 15.90 -15.76
C GLU A 15 0.31 15.76 -14.29
N GLU A 16 -0.97 15.99 -13.99
CA GLU A 16 -1.57 15.47 -12.78
C GLU A 16 -1.44 13.95 -12.86
N VAL A 17 -0.37 13.43 -12.26
CA VAL A 17 -0.09 12.01 -12.23
C VAL A 17 -1.30 11.34 -11.62
N CYS A 18 -2.07 10.62 -12.42
CA CYS A 18 -3.29 9.97 -11.97
C CYS A 18 -2.94 9.10 -10.75
N PRO A 19 -3.50 9.39 -9.55
CA PRO A 19 -3.08 8.76 -8.31
C PRO A 19 -3.36 7.24 -8.29
N THR A 20 -4.17 6.78 -9.25
CA THR A 20 -4.54 5.37 -9.44
C THR A 20 -3.51 4.60 -10.27
N CYS A 21 -2.81 5.25 -11.21
CA CYS A 21 -1.87 4.56 -12.11
C CYS A 21 -0.44 5.13 -12.09
N LEU A 22 -0.17 6.17 -11.30
CA LEU A 22 1.15 6.80 -11.20
C LEU A 22 1.79 7.08 -12.59
N GLY A 23 0.98 7.45 -13.58
CA GLY A 23 1.43 7.72 -14.96
C GLY A 23 1.73 6.48 -15.82
N THR A 24 1.61 5.26 -15.29
CA THR A 24 2.01 4.02 -16.01
C THR A 24 0.90 3.39 -16.86
N GLY A 25 -0.35 3.87 -16.75
CA GLY A 25 -1.51 3.29 -17.46
C GLY A 25 -1.88 1.86 -17.02
N LYS A 26 -1.19 1.29 -16.02
CA LYS A 26 -1.46 -0.03 -15.44
C LYS A 26 -1.86 0.15 -13.98
N ILE A 27 -3.08 -0.26 -13.65
CA ILE A 27 -3.57 -0.23 -12.27
C ILE A 27 -2.96 -1.44 -11.56
N LYS A 28 -2.14 -1.23 -10.52
CA LYS A 28 -1.78 -2.31 -9.59
C LYS A 28 -3.08 -2.77 -8.94
N SER A 29 -3.58 -3.92 -9.35
CA SER A 29 -4.84 -4.47 -8.84
C SER A 29 -4.78 -4.57 -7.31
N SER A 30 -5.86 -4.19 -6.63
CA SER A 30 -5.97 -4.32 -5.17
C SER A 30 -5.74 -5.76 -4.69
N ILE A 31 -6.00 -6.74 -5.57
CA ILE A 31 -5.70 -8.17 -5.36
C ILE A 31 -4.19 -8.40 -5.21
N LEU A 32 -3.38 -7.86 -6.13
CA LEU A 32 -1.92 -8.00 -6.09
C LEU A 32 -1.33 -7.34 -4.85
N PHE A 33 -1.91 -6.23 -4.40
CA PHE A 33 -1.50 -5.57 -3.16
C PHE A 33 -1.82 -6.41 -1.92
N THR A 34 -2.98 -7.06 -1.88
CA THR A 34 -3.31 -7.97 -0.76
C THR A 34 -2.43 -9.22 -0.74
N ASP A 35 -2.04 -9.76 -1.90
CA ASP A 35 -1.09 -10.88 -1.97
C ASP A 35 0.31 -10.47 -1.49
N GLN A 36 0.76 -9.26 -1.84
CA GLN A 36 2.01 -8.70 -1.32
C GLN A 36 1.96 -8.52 0.21
N LEU A 37 0.85 -8.00 0.74
CA LEU A 37 0.64 -7.88 2.18
C LEU A 37 0.67 -9.25 2.87
N GLU A 38 0.03 -10.27 2.30
CA GLU A 38 0.07 -11.63 2.85
C GLU A 38 1.51 -12.18 2.90
N ASN A 39 2.27 -12.03 1.82
CA ASN A 39 3.67 -12.44 1.79
C ASN A 39 4.51 -11.69 2.84
N LYS A 40 4.20 -10.43 3.11
CA LYS A 40 4.87 -9.66 4.17
C LYS A 40 4.49 -10.11 5.56
N ILE A 41 3.22 -10.44 5.79
CA ILE A 41 2.76 -11.05 7.04
C ILE A 41 3.47 -12.39 7.25
N ASP A 42 3.60 -13.19 6.20
CA ASP A 42 4.33 -14.46 6.24
C ASP A 42 5.78 -14.26 6.67
N GLN A 43 6.49 -13.31 6.03
CA GLN A 43 7.86 -12.97 6.41
C GLN A 43 7.95 -12.47 7.85
N LEU A 44 7.04 -11.62 8.29
CA LEU A 44 7.01 -11.07 9.64
C LEU A 44 6.83 -12.19 10.68
N VAL A 45 5.90 -13.12 10.43
CA VAL A 45 5.51 -14.15 11.39
C VAL A 45 6.51 -15.31 11.38
N ASN A 46 6.94 -15.77 10.20
CA ASN A 46 7.82 -16.93 10.06
C ASN A 46 9.31 -16.58 10.21
N LYS A 47 9.77 -15.43 9.69
CA LYS A 47 11.20 -15.04 9.79
C LYS A 47 11.52 -14.29 11.07
N ILE A 48 10.70 -13.29 11.43
CA ILE A 48 10.96 -12.43 12.60
C ILE A 48 10.33 -13.03 13.87
N GLY A 49 9.29 -13.86 13.74
CA GLY A 49 8.64 -14.53 14.87
C GLY A 49 7.58 -13.68 15.57
N ILE A 50 7.21 -12.53 15.01
CA ILE A 50 6.22 -11.62 15.61
C ILE A 50 4.81 -12.08 15.19
N LYS A 51 4.13 -12.75 16.12
CA LYS A 51 2.75 -13.24 15.90
C LYS A 51 1.67 -12.19 16.21
N GLN A 52 2.02 -11.13 16.93
CA GLN A 52 1.09 -10.08 17.36
C GLN A 52 1.54 -8.73 16.80
N PHE A 53 0.85 -8.24 15.79
CA PHE A 53 1.18 -6.99 15.12
C PHE A 53 -0.09 -6.27 14.65
N THR A 54 0.07 -4.99 14.37
CA THR A 54 -0.97 -4.12 13.87
C THR A 54 -0.58 -3.61 12.49
N LEU A 55 -1.36 -3.94 11.49
CA LEU A 55 -1.22 -3.49 10.12
C LEU A 55 -2.07 -2.23 9.92
N HIS A 56 -1.41 -1.11 9.66
CA HIS A 56 -2.07 0.14 9.30
C HIS A 56 -2.11 0.24 7.78
N VAL A 57 -3.31 0.46 7.24
CA VAL A 57 -3.55 0.59 5.79
C VAL A 57 -4.62 1.64 5.53
N HIS A 58 -4.71 2.13 4.29
CA HIS A 58 -5.78 3.05 3.90
C HIS A 58 -7.18 2.44 4.13
N PRO A 59 -8.21 3.22 4.52
CA PRO A 59 -9.56 2.70 4.78
C PRO A 59 -10.17 1.92 3.62
N TYR A 60 -9.85 2.27 2.37
CA TYR A 60 -10.28 1.52 1.20
C TYR A 60 -9.75 0.07 1.20
N VAL A 61 -8.46 -0.11 1.47
CA VAL A 61 -7.86 -1.45 1.55
C VAL A 61 -8.33 -2.18 2.81
N ALA A 62 -8.46 -1.47 3.94
CA ALA A 62 -9.01 -2.05 5.15
C ALA A 62 -10.43 -2.60 4.94
N ALA A 63 -11.27 -1.86 4.21
CA ALA A 63 -12.60 -2.30 3.82
C ALA A 63 -12.51 -3.54 2.93
N TYR A 64 -11.64 -3.54 1.92
CA TYR A 64 -11.43 -4.68 1.03
C TYR A 64 -10.96 -5.95 1.78
N ILE A 65 -10.02 -5.82 2.72
CA ILE A 65 -9.55 -6.93 3.57
C ILE A 65 -10.67 -7.49 4.48
N ASN A 66 -11.53 -6.61 4.97
CA ASN A 66 -12.65 -6.97 5.85
C ASN A 66 -13.93 -7.34 5.07
N GLN A 67 -13.96 -7.16 3.75
CA GLN A 67 -15.14 -7.41 2.93
C GLN A 67 -15.42 -8.92 2.79
N GLY A 68 -16.70 -9.28 2.78
CA GLY A 68 -17.18 -10.64 2.54
C GLY A 68 -17.44 -11.46 3.81
N MET A 69 -18.08 -12.61 3.62
CA MET A 69 -18.54 -13.50 4.71
C MET A 69 -17.37 -14.24 5.38
N ILE A 70 -16.29 -14.51 4.63
CA ILE A 70 -14.99 -14.99 5.13
C ILE A 70 -13.97 -13.91 4.79
N SER A 71 -13.83 -12.92 5.66
CA SER A 71 -12.87 -11.83 5.45
C SER A 71 -11.44 -12.36 5.33
N MET A 72 -10.63 -11.71 4.49
CA MET A 72 -9.20 -12.05 4.34
C MET A 72 -8.46 -11.94 5.68
N LYS A 73 -8.86 -10.98 6.50
CA LYS A 73 -8.46 -10.88 7.91
C LYS A 73 -8.58 -12.21 8.65
N ARG A 74 -9.72 -12.91 8.53
CA ARG A 74 -9.96 -14.16 9.23
C ARG A 74 -9.09 -15.29 8.69
N ARG A 75 -8.84 -15.34 7.38
CA ARG A 75 -7.88 -16.29 6.78
C ARG A 75 -6.48 -16.08 7.33
N TRP A 76 -6.02 -14.83 7.38
CA TRP A 76 -4.72 -14.49 7.96
C TRP A 76 -4.64 -14.82 9.44
N GLN A 77 -5.70 -14.57 10.21
CA GLN A 77 -5.75 -14.94 11.63
C GLN A 77 -5.66 -16.45 11.85
N ILE A 78 -6.22 -17.26 10.96
CA ILE A 78 -6.12 -18.73 11.04
C ILE A 78 -4.71 -19.20 10.64
N LYS A 79 -4.14 -18.63 9.57
CA LYS A 79 -2.82 -19.03 9.02
C LYS A 79 -1.64 -18.59 9.90
N TYR A 80 -1.70 -17.37 10.43
CA TYR A 80 -0.60 -16.72 11.14
C TYR A 80 -0.84 -16.57 12.66
N GLY A 81 -2.05 -16.85 13.11
CA GLY A 81 -2.48 -16.72 14.50
C GLY A 81 -3.31 -15.46 14.76
N LEU A 82 -4.05 -15.47 15.87
CA LEU A 82 -5.04 -14.46 16.25
C LEU A 82 -4.48 -13.03 16.49
N GLY A 83 -3.16 -12.85 16.39
CA GLY A 83 -2.49 -11.57 16.66
C GLY A 83 -2.51 -10.56 15.52
N VAL A 84 -3.14 -10.88 14.37
CA VAL A 84 -3.29 -9.94 13.25
C VAL A 84 -4.39 -8.91 13.53
N ARG A 85 -4.02 -7.64 13.67
CA ARG A 85 -4.95 -6.50 13.78
C ARG A 85 -4.79 -5.60 12.57
N ILE A 86 -5.89 -5.16 11.96
CA ILE A 86 -5.89 -4.22 10.83
C ILE A 86 -6.56 -2.94 11.29
N ILE A 87 -5.88 -1.81 11.12
CA ILE A 87 -6.37 -0.48 11.48
C ILE A 87 -6.42 0.39 10.22
N PRO A 88 -7.59 0.97 9.89
CA PRO A 88 -7.69 1.96 8.83
C PRO A 88 -7.02 3.27 9.27
N SER A 89 -6.08 3.77 8.48
CA SER A 89 -5.42 5.06 8.69
C SER A 89 -5.60 5.93 7.46
N GLN A 90 -6.27 7.08 7.63
CA GLN A 90 -6.47 8.07 6.56
C GLN A 90 -5.19 8.83 6.18
N LYS A 91 -4.13 8.71 7.00
CA LYS A 91 -2.85 9.38 6.77
C LYS A 91 -1.99 8.65 5.71
N LEU A 92 -2.35 7.40 5.38
CA LEU A 92 -1.61 6.56 4.44
C LEU A 92 -2.19 6.68 3.03
N ALA A 93 -1.34 6.67 2.00
CA ALA A 93 -1.79 6.57 0.62
C ALA A 93 -2.40 5.18 0.32
N PHE A 94 -3.14 5.06 -0.79
CA PHE A 94 -3.87 3.83 -1.16
C PHE A 94 -3.02 2.55 -1.17
N LEU A 95 -1.75 2.63 -1.56
CA LEU A 95 -0.81 1.50 -1.64
C LEU A 95 0.27 1.54 -0.54
N GLN A 96 0.11 2.40 0.46
CA GLN A 96 0.99 2.46 1.61
C GLN A 96 0.47 1.57 2.74
N TYR A 97 1.41 0.96 3.45
CA TYR A 97 1.15 0.14 4.60
C TYR A 97 2.24 0.33 5.63
N GLU A 98 1.89 0.15 6.90
CA GLU A 98 2.83 0.20 8.01
C GLU A 98 2.53 -0.94 8.96
N PHE A 99 3.58 -1.59 9.45
CA PHE A 99 3.46 -2.62 10.46
C PHE A 99 3.92 -2.07 11.80
N TYR A 100 3.17 -2.36 12.85
CA TYR A 100 3.52 -2.01 14.21
C TYR A 100 3.53 -3.26 15.08
N ASP A 101 4.54 -3.40 15.93
CA ASP A 101 4.58 -4.45 16.94
C ASP A 101 3.49 -4.20 18.02
N LYS A 102 3.25 -5.19 18.88
CA LYS A 102 2.38 -5.07 20.06
C LYS A 102 2.75 -3.88 20.95
N LYS A 103 4.03 -3.50 21.00
CA LYS A 103 4.53 -2.34 21.77
C LYS A 103 4.30 -0.99 21.09
N GLY A 104 3.72 -0.97 19.88
CA GLY A 104 3.54 0.25 19.09
C GLY A 104 4.81 0.72 18.39
N HIS A 105 5.85 -0.11 18.34
CA HIS A 105 7.05 0.18 17.56
C HIS A 105 6.79 -0.09 16.09
N PHE A 106 7.11 0.88 15.24
CA PHE A 106 7.07 0.72 13.80
C PHE A 106 8.09 -0.35 13.37
N ILE A 107 7.61 -1.32 12.62
CA ILE A 107 8.41 -2.36 12.00
C ILE A 107 8.60 -1.93 10.55
N ASP A 108 9.77 -1.36 10.29
CA ASP A 108 10.18 -1.02 8.94
C ASP A 108 10.47 -2.32 8.17
N MET A 109 9.52 -2.71 7.31
CA MET A 109 9.68 -3.83 6.38
C MET A 109 9.99 -3.31 4.97
N ARG A 110 10.79 -2.23 4.86
CA ARG A 110 11.18 -1.66 3.55
C ARG A 110 11.60 -2.79 2.61
N GLU A 111 10.74 -3.01 1.64
CA GLU A 111 11.09 -3.74 0.44
C GLU A 111 11.95 -2.76 -0.37
N GLU A 112 13.24 -3.08 -0.54
CA GLU A 112 14.11 -2.44 -1.53
C GLU A 112 13.51 -2.67 -2.93
N VAL A 113 12.49 -1.88 -3.28
CA VAL A 113 11.88 -1.90 -4.61
C VAL A 113 11.69 -0.46 -5.08
N GLU A 114 12.76 0.33 -5.05
CA GLU A 114 12.88 1.48 -5.95
C GLU A 114 14.35 1.88 -6.13
N SER A 115 15.13 0.96 -6.69
CA SER A 115 16.42 1.26 -7.34
C SER A 115 16.71 0.20 -8.40
N LYS A 116 15.85 0.11 -9.41
CA LYS A 116 16.29 -0.28 -10.75
C LYS A 116 15.97 0.89 -11.66
N ASN A 117 16.94 1.80 -11.68
CA ASN A 117 17.16 2.82 -12.68
C ASN A 117 17.33 2.17 -14.07
#